data_AF-A0A158G8X0-F1
#
_entry.id   AF-A0A158G8X0-F1
#
_cell.length_a   1.000
_cell.length_b   1.000
_cell.length_c   1.000
_cell.angle_alpha   90.00
_cell.angle_beta   90.00
_cell.angle_gamma   90.00
#
_symmetry.space_group_name_H-M   'P 1'
#
loop_
_entity.id
_entity.type
_entity.pdbx_description
1 polymer ?
#
loop_
_entity_poly.entity_id
_entity_poly.type
_entity_poly.pdbx_seq_one_letter_code
_entity_poly.pdbx_strand_id
1 'polypeptide(L)'
;MKAARDSKLLVIHTREGHRADLADCPPAKLTRGGKTFIGTDGPMGRILVRGEAGHDIIPELYPALGEPIIDKPGKGAFYETDLQLILQNHAIKTLIVCGVTTEVCVTTTVREANDRGYECIVAADCVGSYFPEFQKSALEMIKAQGAIFGWVSDAAAIVDGLRG
;
A
#
# COMPACT_ATOMS: atom_id res chain seq x y z
N MET A 1 8.51 -9.84 -4.11
CA MET A 1 9.51 -9.54 -3.05
C MET A 1 10.90 -10.08 -3.37
N LYS A 2 11.13 -11.39 -3.46
CA LYS A 2 12.48 -11.94 -3.72
C LYS A 2 13.17 -11.34 -4.96
N ALA A 3 12.48 -11.31 -6.10
CA ALA A 3 13.06 -10.76 -7.33
C ALA A 3 13.43 -9.27 -7.20
N ALA A 4 12.59 -8.47 -6.52
CA ALA A 4 12.90 -7.06 -6.25
C ALA A 4 14.17 -6.90 -5.41
N ARG A 5 14.35 -7.75 -4.37
CA ARG A 5 15.56 -7.78 -3.54
C ARG A 5 16.79 -8.22 -4.34
N ASP A 6 16.67 -9.29 -5.13
CA ASP A 6 17.75 -9.79 -5.98
C ASP A 6 18.20 -8.74 -7.02
N SER A 7 17.24 -7.98 -7.57
CA SER A 7 17.47 -6.86 -8.49
C SER A 7 17.85 -5.55 -7.79
N LYS A 8 18.06 -5.57 -6.46
CA LYS A 8 18.45 -4.41 -5.64
C LYS A 8 17.52 -3.20 -5.76
N LEU A 9 16.22 -3.44 -5.99
CA LEU A 9 15.23 -2.38 -5.96
C LEU A 9 15.04 -1.89 -4.52
N LEU A 10 14.69 -0.62 -4.37
CA LEU A 10 14.20 -0.11 -3.09
C LEU A 10 12.84 -0.77 -2.80
N VAL A 11 12.76 -1.48 -1.67
CA VAL A 11 11.53 -2.12 -1.20
C VAL A 11 11.01 -1.34 0.01
N ILE A 12 9.77 -0.87 -0.08
CA ILE A 12 9.09 -0.10 0.96
C ILE A 12 7.81 -0.82 1.37
N HIS A 13 7.55 -0.89 2.66
CA HIS A 13 6.35 -1.49 3.23
C HIS A 13 5.45 -0.41 3.81
N THR A 14 4.14 -0.63 3.83
CA THR A 14 3.20 0.32 4.45
C THR A 14 2.28 -0.41 5.41
N ARG A 15 1.93 0.25 6.51
CA ARG A 15 0.94 -0.24 7.49
C ARG A 15 -0.07 0.87 7.76
N GLU A 16 -1.35 0.57 7.60
CA GLU A 16 -2.37 1.51 8.03
C GLU A 16 -2.56 1.38 9.54
N GLY A 17 -2.35 2.48 10.26
CA GLY A 17 -2.63 2.50 11.68
C GLY A 17 -2.36 3.83 12.35
N HIS A 18 -2.82 3.88 13.60
CA HIS A 18 -2.89 5.08 14.40
C HIS A 18 -1.98 5.01 15.61
N ARG A 19 -1.57 6.17 16.09
CA ARG A 19 -0.87 6.29 17.37
C ARG A 19 -1.72 5.69 18.50
N ALA A 20 -1.08 5.25 19.57
CA ALA A 20 -1.77 4.63 20.71
C ALA A 20 -2.79 5.57 21.38
N ASP A 21 -2.54 6.87 21.33
CA ASP A 21 -3.41 7.97 21.81
C ASP A 21 -4.52 8.35 20.82
N LEU A 22 -4.54 7.75 19.62
CA LEU A 22 -5.45 8.04 18.50
C LEU A 22 -5.43 9.50 18.02
N ALA A 23 -4.39 10.28 18.36
CA ALA A 23 -4.32 11.69 18.01
C ALA A 23 -4.26 11.95 16.50
N ASP A 24 -3.82 10.96 15.73
CA ASP A 24 -3.76 10.98 14.26
C ASP A 24 -4.95 10.25 13.60
N CYS A 25 -5.99 9.90 14.36
CA CYS A 25 -7.21 9.30 13.84
C CYS A 25 -8.33 10.34 13.73
N PRO A 26 -8.73 10.77 12.51
CA PRO A 26 -9.79 11.76 12.35
C PRO A 26 -11.12 11.29 12.96
N PRO A 27 -11.91 12.18 13.61
CA PRO A 27 -13.20 11.80 14.20
C PRO A 27 -14.15 11.11 13.21
N ALA A 28 -14.16 11.53 11.94
CA ALA A 28 -14.97 10.93 10.90
C ALA A 28 -14.54 9.51 10.51
N LYS A 29 -13.28 9.13 10.77
CA LYS A 29 -12.77 7.76 10.59
C LYS A 29 -13.16 6.88 11.78
N LEU A 30 -13.10 7.42 13.00
CA LEU A 30 -13.49 6.72 14.22
C LEU A 30 -14.97 6.29 14.20
N THR A 31 -15.85 7.12 13.65
CA THR A 31 -17.32 6.91 13.74
C THR A 31 -17.96 6.38 12.45
N ARG A 32 -17.17 6.19 11.37
CA ARG A 32 -17.67 5.74 10.06
C ARG A 32 -18.40 4.40 10.21
N GLY A 33 -19.59 4.28 9.60
CA GLY A 33 -20.42 3.08 9.72
C GLY A 33 -21.20 2.98 11.03
N GLY A 34 -21.26 4.08 11.80
CA GLY A 34 -22.06 4.17 13.03
C GLY A 34 -21.48 3.41 14.22
N LYS A 35 -20.21 2.99 14.14
CA LYS A 35 -19.52 2.21 15.16
C LYS A 35 -18.11 2.74 15.37
N THR A 36 -17.66 2.76 16.62
CA THR A 36 -16.26 3.02 16.98
C THR A 36 -15.55 1.70 17.21
N PHE A 37 -14.66 1.32 16.30
CA PHE A 37 -13.88 0.08 16.39
C PHE A 37 -12.36 0.34 16.44
N ILE A 38 -11.88 1.44 15.84
CA ILE A 38 -10.45 1.78 15.89
C ILE A 38 -10.06 2.06 17.35
N GLY A 39 -9.02 1.38 17.81
CA GLY A 39 -8.50 1.51 19.17
C GLY A 39 -9.23 0.67 20.23
N THR A 40 -10.30 -0.04 19.90
CA THR A 40 -10.92 -1.03 20.81
C THR A 40 -10.17 -2.36 20.75
N ASP A 41 -10.26 -3.15 21.82
CA ASP A 41 -9.66 -4.48 21.85
C ASP A 41 -10.27 -5.41 20.80
N GLY A 42 -9.41 -6.16 20.12
CA GLY A 42 -9.75 -7.25 19.22
C GLY A 42 -8.94 -8.50 19.56
N PRO A 43 -9.10 -9.59 18.79
CA PRO A 43 -8.41 -10.85 19.05
C PRO A 43 -6.87 -10.78 18.93
N MET A 44 -6.34 -9.71 18.34
CA MET A 44 -4.90 -9.50 18.11
C MET A 44 -4.42 -8.15 18.66
N GLY A 45 -5.03 -7.66 19.73
CA GLY A 45 -4.75 -6.35 20.32
C GLY A 45 -5.70 -5.26 19.82
N ARG A 46 -5.36 -4.00 20.08
CA ARG A 46 -6.21 -2.84 19.74
C ARG A 46 -6.28 -2.63 18.22
N ILE A 47 -7.49 -2.57 17.67
CA ILE A 47 -7.71 -2.53 16.22
C ILE A 47 -7.10 -1.28 15.59
N LEU A 48 -6.27 -1.45 14.55
CA LEU A 48 -5.57 -0.39 13.81
C LEU A 48 -4.66 0.52 14.68
N VAL A 49 -4.18 0.04 15.83
CA VAL A 49 -3.22 0.78 16.66
C VAL A 49 -1.80 0.27 16.41
N ARG A 50 -0.86 1.21 16.23
CA ARG A 50 0.55 0.91 15.97
C ARG A 50 1.18 0.16 17.14
N GLY A 51 1.94 -0.88 16.82
CA GLY A 51 2.63 -1.73 17.78
C GLY A 51 1.83 -2.95 18.26
N GLU A 52 0.54 -3.01 17.96
CA GLU A 52 -0.28 -4.19 18.26
C GLU A 52 -0.01 -5.33 17.27
N ALA A 53 -0.15 -6.58 17.73
CA ALA A 53 0.13 -7.76 16.90
C ALA A 53 -0.69 -7.79 15.60
N GLY A 54 -1.97 -7.38 15.67
CA GLY A 54 -2.85 -7.31 14.49
C GLY A 54 -2.56 -6.17 13.52
N HIS A 55 -1.71 -5.21 13.89
CA HIS A 55 -1.29 -4.10 13.02
C HIS A 55 0.00 -4.39 12.25
N ASP A 56 0.82 -5.35 12.70
CA ASP A 56 2.12 -5.59 12.07
C ASP A 56 2.02 -6.35 10.74
N ILE A 57 3.12 -6.35 9.99
CA ILE A 57 3.23 -7.09 8.73
C ILE A 57 3.36 -8.59 9.02
N ILE A 58 2.70 -9.42 8.20
CA ILE A 58 2.75 -10.88 8.36
C ILE A 58 4.18 -11.42 8.20
N PRO A 59 4.55 -12.51 8.90
CA PRO A 59 5.91 -13.05 8.87
C PRO A 59 6.46 -13.36 7.47
N GLU A 60 5.61 -13.85 6.56
CA GLU A 60 5.99 -14.27 5.21
C GLU A 60 6.45 -13.09 4.33
N LEU A 61 6.02 -11.87 4.66
CA LEU A 61 6.33 -10.64 3.93
C LEU A 61 7.10 -9.63 4.78
N TYR A 62 7.65 -10.06 5.93
CA TYR A 62 8.29 -9.13 6.86
C TYR A 62 9.43 -8.35 6.19
N PRO A 63 9.59 -7.06 6.52
CA PRO A 63 10.66 -6.23 5.99
C PRO A 63 12.05 -6.80 6.28
N ALA A 64 12.93 -6.78 5.28
CA ALA A 64 14.34 -7.07 5.48
C ALA A 64 15.07 -5.84 6.05
N LEU A 65 16.28 -6.04 6.57
CA LEU A 65 17.10 -4.94 7.07
C LEU A 65 17.33 -3.89 5.97
N GLY A 66 17.03 -2.63 6.30
CA GLY A 66 17.17 -1.49 5.38
C GLY A 66 15.96 -1.23 4.49
N GLU A 67 14.92 -2.06 4.53
CA GLU A 67 13.63 -1.79 3.86
C GLU A 67 12.77 -0.86 4.73
N PRO A 68 12.43 0.37 4.28
CA PRO A 68 11.63 1.29 5.08
C PRO A 68 10.20 0.78 5.33
N ILE A 69 9.65 1.12 6.49
CA ILE A 69 8.24 0.88 6.84
C ILE A 69 7.55 2.23 7.04
N ILE A 70 6.44 2.44 6.33
CA ILE A 70 5.64 3.65 6.38
C ILE A 70 4.35 3.37 7.16
N ASP A 71 4.24 3.95 8.35
CA ASP A 71 2.98 3.96 9.09
C ASP A 71 2.11 5.12 8.62
N LYS A 72 0.98 4.80 7.98
CA LYS A 72 0.07 5.79 7.38
C LYS A 72 -1.25 5.86 8.17
N PRO A 73 -1.72 7.06 8.56
CA PRO A 73 -3.02 7.21 9.22
C PRO A 73 -4.19 7.11 8.22
N GLY A 74 -3.90 7.22 6.92
CA GLY A 74 -4.86 7.20 5.82
C GLY A 74 -4.81 5.95 4.94
N LYS A 75 -5.61 5.97 3.87
CA LYS A 75 -5.65 4.90 2.86
C LYS A 75 -4.47 5.03 1.89
N GLY A 76 -4.26 6.23 1.36
CA GLY A 76 -3.11 6.57 0.53
C GLY A 76 -1.81 6.61 1.33
N ALA A 77 -0.74 6.11 0.75
CA ALA A 77 0.56 6.03 1.41
C ALA A 77 1.35 7.35 1.42
N PHE A 78 0.93 8.36 0.64
CA PHE A 78 1.60 9.67 0.61
C PHE A 78 1.01 10.68 1.61
N TYR A 79 -0.22 10.46 2.08
CA TYR A 79 -0.90 11.38 2.98
C TYR A 79 -0.37 11.28 4.41
N GLU A 80 0.22 12.38 4.91
CA GLU A 80 0.80 12.50 6.26
C GLU A 80 1.91 11.46 6.53
N THR A 81 2.78 11.24 5.53
CA THR A 81 3.96 10.35 5.62
C THR A 81 5.20 10.98 5.00
N ASP A 82 6.35 10.35 5.18
CA ASP A 82 7.62 10.70 4.55
C ASP A 82 7.91 9.89 3.25
N LEU A 83 6.92 9.16 2.71
CA LEU A 83 7.09 8.34 1.51
C LEU A 83 7.63 9.15 0.32
N GLN A 84 7.08 10.34 0.08
CA GLN A 84 7.53 11.21 -1.01
C GLN A 84 9.02 11.56 -0.88
N LEU A 85 9.44 11.92 0.34
CA LEU A 85 10.82 12.30 0.64
C LEU A 85 11.77 11.12 0.39
N ILE A 86 11.40 9.92 0.84
CA ILE A 86 12.19 8.70 0.62
C ILE A 86 12.34 8.42 -0.88
N LEU A 87 11.23 8.43 -1.63
CA LEU A 87 11.26 8.16 -3.07
C LEU A 87 12.10 9.21 -3.83
N GLN A 88 12.00 10.49 -3.49
CA GLN A 88 12.78 11.56 -4.10
C GLN A 88 14.28 11.43 -3.80
N ASN A 89 14.66 11.13 -2.56
CA ASN A 89 16.06 10.96 -2.17
C ASN A 89 16.73 9.76 -2.86
N HIS A 90 15.94 8.76 -3.24
CA HIS A 90 16.39 7.61 -4.04
C HIS A 90 16.22 7.79 -5.56
N ALA A 91 15.80 8.98 -6.01
CA ALA A 91 15.54 9.30 -7.42
C ALA A 91 14.60 8.29 -8.11
N ILE A 92 13.65 7.74 -7.37
CA ILE A 92 12.69 6.76 -7.90
C ILE A 92 11.74 7.46 -8.87
N LYS A 93 11.46 6.80 -10.00
CA LYS A 93 10.50 7.27 -11.02
C LYS A 93 9.37 6.26 -11.28
N THR A 94 9.59 5.00 -10.91
CA THR A 94 8.66 3.90 -11.19
C THR A 94 8.39 3.13 -9.91
N LEU A 95 7.12 2.80 -9.68
CA LEU A 95 6.64 2.03 -8.54
C LEU A 95 5.99 0.75 -9.02
N ILE A 96 6.43 -0.39 -8.49
CA ILE A 96 5.70 -1.65 -8.59
C ILE A 96 4.84 -1.78 -7.33
N VAL A 97 3.52 -1.80 -7.49
CA VAL A 97 2.58 -1.74 -6.38
C VAL A 97 1.89 -3.10 -6.19
N CYS A 98 1.92 -3.59 -4.95
CA CYS A 98 1.29 -4.84 -4.48
C CYS A 98 0.57 -4.56 -3.14
N GLY A 99 -0.27 -5.48 -2.67
CA GLY A 99 -0.86 -5.44 -1.33
C GLY A 99 -2.38 -5.39 -1.31
N VAL A 100 -2.96 -4.87 -0.22
CA VAL A 100 -4.41 -4.93 0.04
C VAL A 100 -4.97 -3.64 0.68
N THR A 101 -6.26 -3.32 0.51
CA THR A 101 -7.14 -3.88 -0.53
C THR A 101 -6.97 -3.15 -1.86
N THR A 102 -7.21 -3.85 -2.96
CA THR A 102 -7.04 -3.35 -4.34
C THR A 102 -7.77 -2.02 -4.56
N GLU A 103 -9.05 -1.96 -4.21
CA GLU A 103 -9.95 -0.82 -4.47
C GLU A 103 -9.78 0.34 -3.48
N VAL A 104 -9.14 0.12 -2.33
CA VAL A 104 -8.96 1.15 -1.30
C VAL A 104 -7.51 1.61 -1.24
N CYS A 105 -6.65 0.94 -0.46
CA CYS A 105 -5.31 1.43 -0.15
C CYS A 105 -4.39 1.41 -1.37
N VAL A 106 -4.45 0.34 -2.16
CA VAL A 106 -3.64 0.20 -3.37
C VAL A 106 -4.02 1.28 -4.37
N THR A 107 -5.30 1.35 -4.78
CA THR A 107 -5.76 2.33 -5.78
C THR A 107 -5.59 3.77 -5.31
N THR A 108 -5.82 4.08 -4.03
CA THR A 108 -5.58 5.44 -3.50
C THR A 108 -4.10 5.82 -3.63
N THR A 109 -3.20 4.90 -3.26
CA THR A 109 -1.75 5.13 -3.36
C THR A 109 -1.28 5.26 -4.81
N VAL A 110 -1.80 4.43 -5.73
CA VAL A 110 -1.49 4.51 -7.16
C VAL A 110 -1.92 5.85 -7.75
N ARG A 111 -3.12 6.34 -7.41
CA ARG A 111 -3.60 7.65 -7.85
C ARG A 111 -2.74 8.79 -7.29
N GLU A 112 -2.42 8.73 -6.00
CA GLU A 112 -1.52 9.71 -5.38
C GLU A 112 -0.13 9.73 -6.04
N ALA A 113 0.42 8.57 -6.39
CA ALA A 113 1.70 8.43 -7.07
C ALA A 113 1.64 8.98 -8.50
N ASN A 114 0.61 8.61 -9.27
CA ASN A 114 0.37 9.10 -10.63
C ASN A 114 0.33 10.64 -10.66
N ASP A 115 -0.44 11.26 -9.78
CA ASP A 115 -0.56 12.73 -9.73
C ASP A 115 0.75 13.43 -9.35
N ARG A 116 1.69 12.71 -8.73
CA ARG A 116 3.05 13.17 -8.40
C ARG A 116 4.07 12.86 -9.50
N GLY A 117 3.65 12.25 -10.61
CA GLY A 117 4.48 11.95 -11.77
C GLY A 117 5.26 10.64 -11.69
N TYR A 118 4.86 9.71 -10.81
CA TYR A 118 5.44 8.36 -10.78
C TYR A 118 4.75 7.44 -11.79
N GLU A 119 5.54 6.66 -12.51
CA GLU A 119 5.06 5.58 -13.34
C GLU A 119 4.68 4.38 -12.46
N CYS A 120 3.43 3.92 -12.51
CA CYS A 120 2.94 2.87 -11.62
C CYS A 120 2.63 1.58 -12.37
N ILE A 121 3.14 0.45 -11.89
CA ILE A 121 2.79 -0.89 -12.37
C ILE A 121 2.15 -1.66 -11.22
N VAL A 122 0.87 -2.03 -11.35
CA VAL A 122 0.17 -2.86 -10.37
C VAL A 122 0.29 -4.33 -10.77
N ALA A 123 0.83 -5.15 -9.87
CA ALA A 123 0.91 -6.60 -10.04
C ALA A 123 -0.45 -7.24 -9.68
N ALA A 124 -1.26 -7.56 -10.69
CA ALA A 124 -2.66 -7.95 -10.56
C ALA A 124 -2.90 -9.19 -9.69
N ASP A 125 -1.95 -10.13 -9.70
CA ASP A 125 -1.92 -11.37 -8.91
C ASP A 125 -1.24 -11.18 -7.54
N CYS A 126 -0.69 -10.00 -7.27
CA CYS A 126 -0.12 -9.60 -5.97
C CYS A 126 -0.97 -8.54 -5.25
N VAL A 127 -2.21 -8.34 -5.69
CA VAL A 127 -3.21 -7.52 -5.00
C VAL A 127 -4.45 -8.33 -4.66
N GLY A 128 -5.13 -7.95 -3.58
CA GLY A 128 -6.31 -8.65 -3.09
C GLY A 128 -7.42 -7.71 -2.64
N SER A 129 -8.66 -8.15 -2.77
CA SER A 129 -9.85 -7.48 -2.25
C SER A 129 -10.76 -8.47 -1.54
N TYR A 130 -11.57 -7.97 -0.60
CA TYR A 130 -12.70 -8.73 -0.07
C TYR A 130 -13.78 -9.00 -1.15
N PHE A 131 -13.80 -8.20 -2.22
CA PHE A 131 -14.85 -8.20 -3.24
C PHE A 131 -14.21 -8.38 -4.63
N PRO A 132 -14.33 -9.57 -5.26
CA PRO A 132 -13.73 -9.83 -6.58
C PRO A 132 -14.13 -8.83 -7.66
N GLU A 133 -15.38 -8.35 -7.62
CA GLU A 133 -15.90 -7.33 -8.52
C GLU A 133 -15.22 -5.97 -8.34
N PHE A 134 -14.90 -5.57 -7.11
CA PHE A 134 -14.20 -4.30 -6.86
C PHE A 134 -12.74 -4.38 -7.28
N GLN A 135 -12.10 -5.53 -7.07
CA GLN A 135 -10.75 -5.76 -7.58
C GLN A 135 -10.73 -5.65 -9.12
N LYS A 136 -11.66 -6.32 -9.79
CA LYS A 136 -11.76 -6.24 -11.26
C LYS A 136 -11.96 -4.79 -11.71
N SER A 137 -12.95 -4.09 -11.16
CA SER A 137 -13.22 -2.70 -11.53
C SER A 137 -12.04 -1.77 -11.23
N ALA A 138 -11.36 -1.94 -10.10
CA ALA A 138 -10.19 -1.14 -9.75
C ALA A 138 -9.05 -1.31 -10.75
N LEU A 139 -8.70 -2.56 -11.10
CA LEU A 139 -7.65 -2.84 -12.08
C LEU A 139 -8.00 -2.33 -13.48
N GLU A 140 -9.27 -2.48 -13.92
CA GLU A 140 -9.73 -1.93 -15.19
C GLU A 140 -9.69 -0.39 -15.20
N MET A 141 -10.07 0.27 -14.10
CA MET A 141 -9.98 1.74 -13.99
C MET A 141 -8.54 2.26 -14.06
N ILE A 142 -7.57 1.52 -13.51
CA ILE A 142 -6.15 1.93 -13.52
C ILE A 142 -5.61 1.97 -14.95
N LYS A 143 -5.85 0.89 -15.72
CA LYS A 143 -5.33 0.76 -17.10
C LYS A 143 -6.22 1.39 -18.18
N ALA A 144 -7.39 1.92 -17.81
CA ALA A 144 -8.33 2.54 -18.74
C ALA A 144 -7.70 3.75 -19.46
N GLN A 145 -8.29 4.15 -20.59
CA GLN A 145 -7.88 5.33 -21.37
C GLN A 145 -6.38 5.37 -21.71
N GLY A 146 -5.79 4.19 -21.95
CA GLY A 146 -4.35 4.08 -22.25
C GLY A 146 -3.47 4.24 -21.01
N ALA A 147 -3.80 3.53 -19.93
CA ALA A 147 -3.06 3.54 -18.66
C ALA A 147 -3.16 4.86 -17.85
N ILE A 148 -4.36 5.41 -17.71
CA ILE A 148 -4.62 6.72 -17.07
C ILE A 148 -4.05 6.87 -15.65
N PHE A 149 -3.93 5.79 -14.87
CA PHE A 149 -3.27 5.81 -13.56
C PHE A 149 -2.03 4.90 -13.50
N GLY A 150 -1.63 4.29 -14.62
CA GLY A 150 -0.54 3.33 -14.72
C GLY A 150 -0.93 2.00 -15.37
N TRP A 151 0.02 1.07 -15.35
CA TRP A 151 -0.10 -0.24 -15.98
C TRP A 151 -0.55 -1.31 -14.99
N VAL A 152 -1.13 -2.38 -15.53
CA VAL A 152 -1.47 -3.59 -14.79
C VAL A 152 -0.81 -4.76 -15.51
N SER A 153 -0.08 -5.58 -14.76
CA SER A 153 0.62 -6.76 -15.28
C SER A 153 0.58 -7.88 -14.24
N ASP A 154 0.99 -9.10 -14.60
CA ASP A 154 1.19 -10.18 -13.63
C ASP A 154 2.62 -10.18 -13.08
N ALA A 155 2.82 -10.84 -11.95
CA ALA A 155 4.12 -10.88 -11.29
C ALA A 155 5.19 -11.57 -12.15
N ALA A 156 4.83 -12.55 -12.98
CA ALA A 156 5.78 -13.25 -13.82
C ALA A 156 6.38 -12.32 -14.87
N ALA A 157 5.55 -11.58 -15.61
CA ALA A 157 5.99 -10.61 -16.60
C ALA A 157 6.82 -9.48 -15.98
N ILE A 158 6.44 -9.00 -14.79
CA ILE A 158 7.23 -7.99 -14.05
C ILE A 158 8.60 -8.56 -13.69
N VAL A 159 8.65 -9.78 -13.15
CA VAL A 159 9.90 -10.44 -12.76
C VAL A 159 10.81 -10.68 -13.95
N ASP A 160 10.26 -11.10 -15.09
CA ASP A 160 11.03 -11.30 -16.31
C ASP A 160 11.57 -9.96 -16.84
N GLY A 161 10.76 -8.89 -16.83
CA GLY A 161 11.22 -7.55 -17.19
C GLY A 161 12.34 -6.99 -16.31
N LEU A 162 12.46 -7.44 -15.05
CA LEU A 162 13.56 -7.06 -14.16
C LEU A 162 14.88 -7.78 -14.46
N ARG A 163 14.86 -8.87 -15.22
CA ARG A 163 16.05 -9.68 -15.55
C ARG A 163 16.74 -9.24 -16.86
N GLY A 164 16.08 -8.39 -17.65
CA GLY A 164 16.49 -8.05 -19.02
C GLY A 164 16.07 -9.10 -20.03
#